data_AF-A0A3M7PHT1-F1
#
_entry.id   AF-A0A3M7PHT1-F1
#
_cell.length_a   1.000
_cell.length_b   1.000
_cell.length_c   1.000
_cell.angle_alpha   90.00
_cell.angle_beta   90.00
_cell.angle_gamma   90.00
#
_symmetry.space_group_name_H-M   'P 1'
#
loop_
_entity.id
_entity.type
_entity.pdbx_description
1 polymer ?
#
loop_
_entity_poly.entity_id
_entity_poly.type
_entity_poly.pdbx_seq_one_letter_code
_entity_poly.pdbx_strand_id
1 'polypeptide(L)'
;MNSNCSGYYNLKAIYESQTICKNQFCCGICFNRTCCLDPKLFLNQSKCLNYHKEDQDFVQPVSIGFLTFISILMLVCIVLCYLESIKRNKILFKLKCLELKFLKLIKKTLK
;
A
#
# COMPACT_ATOMS: atom_id res chain seq x y z
N MET A 1 -31.06 14.25 22.60
CA MET A 1 -30.91 12.84 22.17
C MET A 1 -30.72 12.85 20.66
N ASN A 2 -29.52 12.56 20.15
CA ASN A 2 -29.30 12.45 18.71
C ASN A 2 -29.85 11.08 18.26
N SER A 3 -31.05 11.06 17.70
CA SER A 3 -31.69 9.83 17.23
C SER A 3 -31.13 9.33 15.88
N ASN A 4 -30.21 10.09 15.28
CA ASN A 4 -29.56 9.74 14.02
C ASN A 4 -28.61 8.55 14.19
N CYS A 5 -28.56 7.70 13.18
CA CYS A 5 -27.57 6.62 13.11
C CYS A 5 -26.26 7.19 12.54
N SER A 6 -25.18 7.20 13.32
CA SER A 6 -23.85 7.59 12.85
C SER A 6 -23.32 6.62 11.79
N GLY A 7 -22.41 7.09 10.95
CA GLY A 7 -21.76 6.27 9.94
C GLY A 7 -20.95 5.12 10.58
N TYR A 8 -20.93 3.97 9.90
CA TYR A 8 -20.31 2.75 10.44
C TYR A 8 -19.79 1.83 9.35
N TYR A 9 -18.89 0.92 9.71
CA TYR A 9 -18.49 -0.18 8.84
C TYR A 9 -19.34 -1.43 9.13
N ASN A 10 -19.96 -2.00 8.09
CA ASN A 10 -20.74 -3.22 8.20
C ASN A 10 -19.84 -4.48 8.25
N LEU A 11 -20.44 -5.68 8.37
CA LEU A 11 -19.69 -6.95 8.43
C LEU A 11 -18.83 -7.25 7.19
N LYS A 12 -19.07 -6.55 6.07
CA LYS A 12 -18.30 -6.68 4.82
C LYS A 12 -17.21 -5.61 4.70
N ALA A 13 -16.92 -4.87 5.77
CA ALA A 13 -16.02 -3.72 5.78
C ALA A 13 -16.41 -2.61 4.78
N ILE A 14 -17.69 -2.52 4.43
CA ILE A 14 -18.23 -1.45 3.60
C ILE A 14 -18.71 -0.34 4.54
N TYR A 15 -18.33 0.90 4.21
CA TYR A 15 -18.78 2.07 4.95
C TYR A 15 -20.22 2.41 4.59
N GLU A 16 -21.07 2.46 5.60
CA GLU A 16 -22.46 2.93 5.54
C GLU A 16 -22.51 4.34 6.12
N SER A 17 -23.03 5.29 5.34
CA SER A 17 -23.07 6.69 5.73
C SER A 17 -24.09 6.97 6.84
N GLN A 18 -23.93 8.12 7.49
CA GLN A 18 -24.87 8.56 8.52
C GLN A 18 -26.30 8.62 7.97
N THR A 19 -27.25 8.06 8.73
CA THR A 19 -28.68 8.09 8.39
C THR A 19 -29.43 8.98 9.38
N ILE A 20 -30.23 9.91 8.84
CA ILE A 20 -31.03 10.85 9.64
C ILE A 20 -32.39 10.21 9.96
N CYS A 21 -32.62 9.91 11.23
CA CYS A 21 -33.86 9.29 11.71
C CYS A 21 -34.79 10.38 12.25
N LYS A 22 -35.62 10.99 11.39
CA LYS A 22 -36.59 12.01 11.79
C LYS A 22 -37.64 11.40 12.73
N ASN A 23 -37.66 11.82 14.00
CA ASN A 23 -38.59 11.35 15.04
C ASN A 23 -38.58 9.83 15.28
N GLN A 24 -37.51 9.14 14.88
CA GLN A 24 -37.32 7.70 15.05
C GLN A 24 -36.02 7.44 15.81
N PHE A 25 -35.90 6.30 16.46
CA PHE A 25 -34.68 5.86 17.13
C PHE A 25 -33.72 5.23 16.14
N CYS A 26 -32.42 5.32 16.42
CA CYS A 26 -31.44 4.45 15.77
C CYS A 26 -31.47 3.08 16.42
N CYS A 27 -31.76 2.05 15.63
CA CYS A 27 -32.05 0.70 16.10
C CYS A 27 -31.15 -0.34 15.44
N GLY A 28 -31.16 -1.55 16.02
CA GLY A 28 -30.46 -2.72 15.47
C GLY A 28 -29.15 -2.99 16.20
N ILE A 29 -28.09 -3.28 15.46
CA ILE A 29 -26.77 -3.66 15.99
C ILE A 29 -25.68 -2.77 15.40
N CYS A 30 -24.49 -2.77 15.99
CA CYS A 30 -23.40 -1.91 15.53
C CYS A 30 -23.11 -2.01 14.03
N PHE A 31 -23.20 -3.22 13.45
CA PHE A 31 -22.93 -3.53 12.04
C PHE A 31 -24.15 -3.47 11.11
N ASN A 32 -25.33 -3.14 11.63
CA ASN A 32 -26.54 -2.96 10.84
C ASN A 32 -27.50 -2.04 11.60
N ARG A 33 -27.51 -0.77 11.20
CA ARG A 33 -28.25 0.30 11.86
C ARG A 33 -29.41 0.74 10.99
N THR A 34 -30.60 0.84 11.57
CA THR A 34 -31.81 1.25 10.87
C THR A 34 -32.64 2.19 11.73
N CYS A 35 -33.37 3.10 11.12
CA CYS A 35 -34.34 3.92 11.87
C CYS A 35 -35.56 3.07 12.23
N CYS A 36 -36.01 3.13 13.49
CA CYS A 36 -37.21 2.41 13.92
C CYS A 36 -38.02 3.19 14.97
N LEU A 37 -39.29 2.80 15.14
CA LEU A 37 -40.19 3.40 16.14
C LEU A 37 -40.20 2.64 17.47
N ASP A 38 -39.69 1.41 17.50
CA ASP A 38 -39.67 0.57 18.70
C ASP A 38 -38.46 0.91 19.60
N PRO A 39 -38.65 1.51 20.79
CA PRO A 39 -37.55 1.85 21.68
C PRO A 39 -36.81 0.62 22.22
N LYS A 40 -37.41 -0.57 22.20
CA LYS A 40 -36.74 -1.80 22.66
C LYS A 40 -35.57 -2.21 21.75
N LEU A 41 -35.62 -1.78 20.49
CA LEU A 41 -34.57 -2.04 19.51
C LEU A 41 -33.51 -0.95 19.47
N PHE A 42 -33.60 0.05 20.37
CA PHE A 42 -32.66 1.16 20.45
C PHE A 42 -31.21 0.67 20.58
N LEU A 43 -30.36 1.15 19.67
CA LEU A 43 -28.94 0.88 19.67
C LEU A 43 -28.19 1.98 20.42
N ASN A 44 -27.51 1.61 21.50
CA ASN A 44 -26.56 2.50 22.14
C ASN A 44 -25.24 2.57 21.32
N GLN A 45 -25.19 3.51 20.38
CA GLN A 45 -24.09 3.68 19.44
C GLN A 45 -22.74 4.02 20.10
N SER A 46 -22.73 4.58 21.32
CA SER A 46 -21.49 4.88 22.06
C SER A 46 -20.68 3.64 22.45
N LYS A 47 -21.34 2.47 22.48
CA LYS A 47 -20.68 1.19 22.75
C LYS A 47 -20.12 0.52 21.49
N CYS A 48 -20.42 1.06 20.32
CA CYS A 48 -19.95 0.49 19.06
C CYS A 48 -18.50 0.92 18.80
N LEU A 49 -17.66 -0.03 18.35
CA LEU A 49 -16.25 0.22 17.99
C LEU A 49 -16.04 0.36 16.48
N ASN A 50 -17.10 0.18 15.68
CA ASN A 50 -17.07 0.18 14.21
C ASN A 50 -17.51 1.53 13.61
N TYR A 51 -17.29 2.62 14.34
CA TYR A 51 -17.66 3.96 13.90
C TYR A 51 -16.70 4.46 12.83
N HIS A 52 -17.20 5.33 11.96
CA HIS A 52 -16.32 6.17 11.15
C HIS A 52 -15.67 7.18 12.08
N LYS A 53 -14.38 6.99 12.33
CA LYS A 53 -13.54 8.00 12.96
C LYS A 53 -13.08 8.87 11.80
N GLU A 54 -13.61 10.08 11.69
CA GLU A 54 -13.26 11.02 10.61
C GLU A 54 -11.73 11.24 10.49
N ASP A 55 -10.97 10.94 11.56
CA ASP A 55 -9.50 11.07 11.62
C ASP A 55 -8.71 9.75 11.52
N GLN A 56 -9.35 8.61 11.25
CA GLN A 56 -8.61 7.39 10.93
C GLN A 56 -8.86 7.07 9.47
N ASP A 57 -8.01 7.64 8.62
CA ASP A 57 -7.72 7.11 7.30
C ASP A 57 -7.54 5.60 7.45
N PHE A 58 -8.59 4.85 7.14
CA PHE A 58 -8.53 3.41 7.01
C PHE A 58 -7.72 3.17 5.75
N VAL A 59 -6.39 3.23 5.89
CA VAL A 59 -5.45 2.84 4.86
C VAL A 59 -5.80 1.40 4.56
N GLN A 60 -6.49 1.19 3.44
CA GLN A 60 -6.90 -0.14 3.05
C GLN A 60 -5.66 -1.04 3.04
N PRO A 61 -5.73 -2.26 3.61
CA PRO A 61 -4.57 -3.14 3.73
C PRO A 61 -3.96 -3.56 2.39
N VAL A 62 -4.62 -3.24 1.27
CA VAL A 62 -4.10 -3.41 -0.10
C VAL A 62 -2.89 -2.54 -0.42
N SER A 63 -2.62 -1.46 0.31
CA SER A 63 -1.49 -0.57 -0.01
C SER A 63 -0.13 -1.09 0.48
N ILE A 64 -0.06 -1.77 1.62
CA ILE A 64 1.21 -2.20 2.22
C ILE A 64 1.84 -3.33 1.39
N GLY A 65 1.04 -4.31 0.95
CA GLY A 65 1.52 -5.40 0.10
C GLY A 65 2.05 -4.91 -1.25
N PHE A 66 1.37 -3.95 -1.86
CA PHE A 66 1.78 -3.39 -3.14
C PHE A 66 3.05 -2.52 -3.04
N LEU A 67 3.16 -1.69 -1.99
CA LEU A 67 4.32 -0.85 -1.74
C LEU A 67 5.57 -1.67 -1.41
N THR A 68 5.42 -2.74 -0.62
CA THR A 68 6.53 -3.66 -0.32
C THR A 68 6.98 -4.41 -1.55
N PHE A 69 6.07 -4.87 -2.40
CA PHE A 69 6.39 -5.54 -3.65
C PHE A 69 7.14 -4.62 -4.64
N ILE A 70 6.68 -3.38 -4.83
CA ILE A 70 7.39 -2.39 -5.67
C ILE A 70 8.78 -2.10 -5.12
N SER A 71 8.90 -1.95 -3.80
CA SER A 71 10.20 -1.68 -3.16
C SER A 71 11.20 -2.81 -3.38
N ILE A 72 10.74 -4.06 -3.29
CA ILE A 72 11.57 -5.25 -3.56
C ILE A 72 11.99 -5.28 -5.04
N LEU A 73 11.07 -5.06 -5.97
CA LEU A 73 11.37 -5.03 -7.41
C LEU A 73 12.43 -3.97 -7.75
N MET A 74 12.31 -2.76 -7.17
CA MET A 74 13.29 -1.70 -7.38
C MET A 74 14.68 -2.07 -6.87
N LEU A 75 14.78 -2.71 -5.70
CA LEU A 75 16.06 -3.18 -5.17
C LEU A 75 16.70 -4.26 -6.06
N VAL A 76 15.90 -5.23 -6.54
CA VAL A 76 16.40 -6.25 -7.48
C VAL A 76 16.92 -5.60 -8.76
N CYS A 77 16.19 -4.64 -9.33
CA CYS A 77 16.63 -3.90 -10.51
C CYS A 77 17.96 -3.16 -10.27
N ILE A 78 18.11 -2.48 -9.14
CA ILE A 78 19.36 -1.78 -8.78
C ILE A 78 20.53 -2.77 -8.68
N VAL A 79 20.34 -3.91 -8.02
CA VAL A 79 21.39 -4.92 -7.87
C VAL A 79 21.77 -5.51 -9.23
N LEU A 80 20.81 -5.82 -10.09
CA LEU A 80 21.09 -6.32 -11.44
C LEU A 80 21.83 -5.29 -12.29
N CYS A 81 21.41 -4.02 -12.29
CA CYS A 81 22.11 -2.93 -12.97
C CYS A 81 23.55 -2.76 -12.46
N TYR A 82 23.76 -2.88 -11.15
CA TYR A 82 25.08 -2.79 -10.54
C TYR A 82 25.99 -3.96 -10.95
N LEU A 83 25.46 -5.19 -10.94
CA LEU A 83 26.18 -6.38 -11.39
C LEU A 83 26.53 -6.32 -12.88
N GLU A 84 25.62 -5.83 -13.72
CA GLU A 84 25.91 -5.58 -15.13
C GLU A 84 26.99 -4.52 -15.32
N SER A 85 26.96 -3.43 -14.55
CA SER A 85 27.98 -2.38 -14.59
C SER A 85 29.37 -2.93 -14.25
N ILE A 86 29.46 -3.76 -13.20
CA ILE A 86 30.71 -4.45 -12.84
C ILE A 86 31.18 -5.37 -13.98
N LYS A 87 30.26 -6.14 -14.58
CA LYS A 87 30.58 -7.05 -15.67
C LYS A 87 31.09 -6.30 -16.90
N ARG A 88 30.44 -5.19 -17.28
CA ARG A 88 30.87 -4.32 -18.39
C ARG A 88 32.23 -3.69 -18.11
N ASN A 89 32.47 -3.19 -16.90
CA ASN A 89 33.76 -2.61 -16.51
C ASN A 89 34.90 -3.65 -16.57
N LYS A 90 34.65 -4.89 -16.16
CA LYS A 90 35.63 -5.98 -16.24
C LYS A 90 35.96 -6.37 -17.68
N ILE A 91 34.98 -6.35 -18.58
CA ILE A 91 35.17 -6.58 -20.03
C ILE A 91 35.96 -5.42 -20.65
N LEU A 92 35.58 -4.17 -20.36
CA LEU A 92 36.25 -2.98 -20.85
C LEU A 92 37.73 -2.92 -20.41
N PHE A 93 38.02 -3.32 -19.18
CA PHE A 93 39.39 -3.43 -18.67
C PHE A 93 40.18 -4.53 -19.39
N LYS A 94 39.58 -5.69 -19.65
CA LYS A 94 40.20 -6.77 -20.43
C LYS A 94 40.51 -6.35 -21.87
N LEU A 95 39.60 -5.64 -22.54
CA LEU A 95 39.82 -5.11 -23.89
C LEU A 95 40.96 -4.10 -23.92
N LYS A 96 40.98 -3.12 -23.00
CA LYS A 96 42.09 -2.15 -22.89
C LYS A 96 43.43 -2.84 -22.63
N CYS A 97 43.47 -3.85 -21.77
CA CYS A 97 44.68 -4.65 -21.56
C CYS A 97 45.11 -5.43 -22.80
N LEU A 98 44.17 -5.91 -23.62
CA LEU A 98 44.46 -6.61 -24.86
C LEU A 98 45.05 -5.66 -25.91
N GLU A 99 44.47 -4.46 -26.09
CA GLU A 99 45.00 -3.41 -26.97
C GLU A 99 46.42 -2.99 -26.58
N LEU A 100 46.67 -2.78 -25.28
CA LEU A 100 47.99 -2.45 -24.75
C LEU A 100 49.04 -3.55 -25.01
N LYS A 101 48.64 -4.83 -24.95
CA LYS A 101 49.52 -5.96 -25.32
C LYS A 101 49.78 -6.00 -26.82
N PHE A 102 48.77 -5.74 -27.65
CA PHE A 102 48.91 -5.73 -29.10
C PHE A 102 49.83 -4.60 -29.58
N LEU A 103 49.70 -3.40 -29.00
CA LEU A 103 50.59 -2.26 -29.24
C LEU A 103 52.05 -2.54 -28.84
N LYS A 104 52.28 -3.28 -27.75
CA LYS A 104 53.63 -3.70 -27.34
C LYS A 104 54.22 -4.75 -28.30
N LEU A 105 53.40 -5.64 -28.85
CA LEU A 105 53.83 -6.64 -29.83
C LEU A 105 54.24 -5.96 -31.14
N ILE A 106 53.39 -5.07 -31.68
CA ILE A 106 53.69 -4.31 -32.91
C ILE A 106 55.00 -3.51 -32.79
N LYS A 107 55.23 -2.83 -31.66
CA LYS A 107 56.48 -2.10 -31.41
C LYS A 107 57.72 -3.00 -31.35
N LYS A 108 57.54 -4.29 -31.05
CA LYS A 108 58.65 -5.25 -30.94
C LYS A 108 58.96 -5.92 -32.28
N THR A 109 58.02 -5.98 -33.22
CA THR A 109 58.23 -6.48 -34.59
C THR A 109 58.76 -5.43 -35.56
N LEU A 110 58.61 -4.14 -35.24
CA LEU A 110 59.09 -2.99 -36.05
C LEU A 110 60.51 -2.53 -35.71
N LYS A 111 61.25 -3.27 -34.89
CA LYS A 111 62.62 -2.98 -34.46
C LYS A 111 63.50 -4.18 -34.73
#